data_AF-A0A350F358-F1
#
_entry.id   AF-A0A350F358-F1
#
_cell.length_a   1.000
_cell.length_b   1.000
_cell.length_c   1.000
_cell.angle_alpha   90.00
_cell.angle_beta   90.00
_cell.angle_gamma   90.00
#
_symmetry.space_group_name_H-M   'P 1'
#
loop_
_entity.id
_entity.type
_entity.pdbx_description
1 polymer ?
#
loop_
_entity_poly.entity_id
_entity_poly.type
_entity_poly.pdbx_seq_one_letter_code
_entity_poly.pdbx_strand_id
1 'polypeptide(L)'
;PGKGRHIVFLAGDHEYRSEETLPALARLLAKHHGFKCTVLFTVDPATGEIVPGNSNMPGIETLDSADLAVVYLRFQAFPPEQMRHFIAYLDRGGPVV
;
A
#
# COMPACT_ATOMS: atom_id res chain seq x y z
N PRO A 1 1.58 -19.68 10.14
CA PRO A 1 1.49 -18.20 10.01
C PRO A 1 2.11 -17.78 8.68
N GLY A 2 1.59 -16.73 8.03
CA GLY A 2 2.00 -16.32 6.67
C GLY A 2 1.45 -17.23 5.57
N LYS A 3 1.89 -18.50 5.52
CA LYS A 3 1.48 -19.52 4.52
C LYS A 3 1.54 -19.00 3.07
N GLY A 4 2.51 -18.15 2.76
CA GLY A 4 2.67 -17.53 1.44
C GLY A 4 1.73 -16.35 1.16
N ARG A 5 0.89 -15.94 2.10
CA ARG A 5 -0.01 -14.80 1.92
C ARG A 5 0.75 -13.48 1.81
N HIS A 6 0.27 -12.63 0.92
CA HIS A 6 0.85 -11.33 0.59
C HIS A 6 -0.01 -10.18 1.09
N ILE A 7 0.54 -9.37 2.00
CA ILE A 7 -0.07 -8.13 2.50
C ILE A 7 0.59 -6.95 1.77
N VAL A 8 -0.23 -6.07 1.20
CA VAL A 8 0.21 -4.80 0.61
C VAL A 8 -0.25 -3.64 1.49
N PHE A 9 0.69 -2.80 1.90
CA PHE A 9 0.48 -1.63 2.73
C PHE A 9 0.56 -0.38 1.86
N LEU A 10 -0.50 0.44 1.83
CA LEU A 10 -0.54 1.70 1.09
C LEU A 10 -0.32 2.86 2.07
N ALA A 11 0.89 3.40 2.10
CA ALA A 11 1.28 4.55 2.93
C ALA A 11 1.21 5.85 2.11
N GLY A 12 0.35 6.76 2.52
CA GLY A 12 0.19 8.05 1.84
C GLY A 12 -0.61 9.09 2.61
N ASP A 13 -0.96 8.81 3.87
CA ASP A 13 -1.57 9.77 4.77
C ASP A 13 -0.51 10.76 5.30
N HIS A 14 -0.89 12.04 5.34
CA HIS A 14 -0.02 13.17 5.70
C HIS A 14 -0.23 13.69 7.14
N GLU A 15 -1.19 13.14 7.89
CA GLU A 15 -1.49 13.59 9.26
C GLU A 15 -0.86 12.66 10.32
N TYR A 16 -0.78 11.36 10.04
CA TYR A 16 -0.44 10.32 11.01
C TYR A 16 0.84 9.54 10.67
N ARG A 17 1.64 10.05 9.73
CA ARG A 17 2.96 9.50 9.36
C ARG A 17 2.90 8.02 8.98
N SER A 18 1.99 7.68 8.07
CA SER A 18 1.82 6.32 7.54
C SER A 18 3.12 5.73 6.96
N GLU A 19 3.98 6.58 6.43
CA GLU A 19 5.30 6.28 5.89
C GLU A 19 6.32 5.81 6.94
N GLU A 20 6.07 6.03 8.23
CA GLU A 20 6.90 5.50 9.32
C GLU A 20 6.25 4.28 9.98
N THR A 21 4.93 4.34 10.19
CA THR A 21 4.19 3.32 10.94
C THR A 21 3.99 2.03 10.15
N LEU A 22 3.62 2.10 8.87
CA LEU A 22 3.37 0.89 8.07
C LEU A 22 4.65 0.08 7.80
N PRO A 23 5.81 0.68 7.49
CA PRO A 23 7.06 -0.09 7.39
C PRO A 23 7.44 -0.82 8.67
N ALA A 24 7.24 -0.20 9.83
CA ALA A 24 7.50 -0.86 11.10
C ALA A 24 6.59 -2.07 11.31
N LEU A 25 5.28 -1.91 11.07
CA LEU A 25 4.30 -3.00 11.17
C LEU A 25 4.59 -4.13 10.17
N ALA A 26 4.85 -3.79 8.91
CA ALA A 26 5.19 -4.75 7.86
C ALA A 26 6.42 -5.59 8.22
N ARG A 27 7.47 -4.96 8.78
CA ARG A 27 8.67 -5.66 9.26
C ARG A 27 8.36 -6.62 10.41
N LEU A 28 7.51 -6.22 11.35
CA LEU A 28 7.09 -7.10 12.45
C LEU A 28 6.32 -8.32 11.92
N LEU A 29 5.35 -8.10 11.02
CA LEU A 29 4.55 -9.17 10.42
C LEU A 29 5.38 -10.11 9.56
N ALA A 30 6.33 -9.59 8.80
CA ALA A 30 7.25 -10.41 8.02
C ALA A 30 8.16 -11.26 8.93
N LYS A 31 8.80 -10.64 9.93
CA LYS A 31 9.78 -11.29 10.80
C LYS A 31 9.16 -12.31 11.76
N HIS A 32 8.02 -11.96 12.38
CA HIS A 32 7.43 -12.75 13.46
C HIS A 32 6.27 -13.63 13.01
N HIS A 33 5.63 -13.31 11.89
CA HIS A 33 4.43 -14.02 11.42
C HIS A 33 4.56 -14.58 10.00
N GLY A 34 5.70 -14.39 9.31
CA GLY A 34 6.03 -15.05 8.04
C GLY A 34 5.20 -14.61 6.84
N PHE A 35 4.55 -13.44 6.91
CA PHE A 35 3.84 -12.86 5.77
C PHE A 35 4.82 -12.28 4.76
N LYS A 36 4.49 -12.38 3.47
CA LYS A 36 5.10 -11.53 2.45
C LYS A 36 4.48 -10.15 2.60
N CYS A 37 5.30 -9.12 2.82
CA CYS A 37 4.83 -7.74 3.01
C CYS A 37 5.45 -6.85 1.94
N THR A 38 4.62 -6.04 1.27
CA THR A 38 5.08 -4.94 0.41
C THR A 38 4.52 -3.64 0.96
N VAL A 39 5.36 -2.62 1.10
CA VAL A 39 4.92 -1.27 1.49
C VAL A 39 5.12 -0.35 0.30
N LEU A 40 4.05 0.32 -0.09
CA LEU A 40 4.04 1.31 -1.15
C LEU A 40 3.88 2.70 -0.53
N PHE A 41 4.51 3.68 -1.14
CA PHE A 41 4.51 5.07 -0.66
C PHE A 41 3.97 5.98 -1.75
N THR A 42 3.32 7.06 -1.33
CA THR A 42 3.08 8.19 -2.22
C THR A 42 4.38 8.96 -2.42
N VAL A 43 4.75 9.22 -3.67
CA VAL A 43 6.03 9.85 -4.03
C VAL A 43 5.86 10.97 -5.04
N ASP A 44 6.76 11.95 -5.00
CA ASP A 44 6.89 12.93 -6.07
C ASP A 44 7.32 12.23 -7.38
N PRO A 45 6.61 12.42 -8.50
CA PRO A 45 6.92 11.72 -9.75
C PRO A 45 8.22 12.22 -10.42
N ALA A 46 8.68 13.43 -10.13
CA ALA A 46 9.89 14.00 -10.69
C ALA A 46 11.14 13.61 -9.89
N THR A 47 11.05 13.59 -8.55
CA THR A 47 12.20 13.32 -7.68
C THR A 47 12.24 11.90 -7.13
N GLY A 48 11.10 11.22 -7.03
CA GLY A 48 10.96 9.92 -6.37
C GLY A 48 10.98 9.99 -4.84
N GLU A 49 11.01 11.19 -4.24
CA GLU A 49 10.97 11.36 -2.80
C GLU A 49 9.57 11.05 -2.23
N ILE A 50 9.52 10.52 -1.00
CA ILE A 50 8.26 10.25 -0.32
C ILE A 50 7.59 11.58 0.03
N VAL A 51 6.40 11.79 -0.52
CA VAL A 51 5.56 12.97 -0.24
C VAL A 51 4.19 12.46 0.19
N PRO A 52 3.92 12.40 1.51
CA PRO A 52 2.61 12.04 2.01
C PRO A 52 1.53 12.98 1.47
N GLY A 53 0.35 12.45 1.16
CA GLY A 53 -0.73 13.24 0.56
C GLY A 53 -0.66 13.34 -0.97
N ASN A 54 0.46 13.01 -1.62
CA ASN A 54 0.55 13.04 -3.08
C ASN A 54 -0.21 11.88 -3.74
N SER A 55 -0.85 12.14 -4.88
CA SER A 55 -1.62 11.13 -5.62
C SER A 55 -0.77 10.44 -6.69
N ASN A 56 0.35 9.84 -6.29
CA ASN A 56 1.18 9.03 -7.17
C ASN A 56 1.85 7.91 -6.35
N MET A 57 1.53 6.65 -6.67
CA MET A 57 2.03 5.48 -5.96
C MET A 57 2.54 4.41 -6.95
N PRO A 58 3.81 4.49 -7.35
CA PRO A 58 4.44 3.45 -8.16
C PRO A 58 4.37 2.08 -7.47
N GLY A 59 4.06 1.02 -8.22
CA GLY A 59 3.95 -0.34 -7.69
C GLY A 59 2.55 -0.71 -7.21
N ILE A 60 1.53 0.16 -7.35
CA ILE A 60 0.14 -0.12 -6.93
C ILE A 60 -0.46 -1.35 -7.63
N GLU A 61 0.07 -1.74 -8.80
CA GLU A 61 -0.25 -2.99 -9.50
C GLU A 61 0.01 -4.25 -8.66
N THR A 62 0.82 -4.15 -7.61
CA THR A 62 1.03 -5.23 -6.63
C THR A 62 -0.27 -5.70 -5.97
N LEU A 63 -1.30 -4.83 -5.92
CA LEU A 63 -2.63 -5.18 -5.43
C LEU A 63 -3.29 -6.31 -6.22
N ASP A 64 -2.97 -6.46 -7.51
CA ASP A 64 -3.55 -7.48 -8.39
C ASP A 64 -3.37 -8.90 -7.83
N SER A 65 -2.26 -9.14 -7.10
CA SER A 65 -1.95 -10.43 -6.47
C SER A 65 -2.04 -10.44 -4.93
N ALA A 66 -2.49 -9.35 -4.31
CA ALA A 66 -2.49 -9.23 -2.85
C ALA A 66 -3.59 -10.08 -2.18
N ASP A 67 -3.30 -10.68 -1.03
CA ASP A 67 -4.29 -11.37 -0.19
C ASP A 67 -4.95 -10.41 0.82
N LEU A 68 -4.33 -9.27 1.12
CA LEU A 68 -4.82 -8.22 2.02
C LEU A 68 -4.23 -6.87 1.62
N ALA A 69 -5.07 -5.83 1.60
CA ALA A 69 -4.63 -4.44 1.53
C ALA A 69 -4.81 -3.76 2.89
N VAL A 70 -3.78 -3.06 3.35
CA VAL A 70 -3.84 -2.15 4.50
C VAL A 70 -3.77 -0.74 3.95
N VAL A 71 -4.87 0.01 4.05
CA VAL A 71 -5.05 1.29 3.36
C VAL A 71 -4.91 2.42 4.36
N TYR A 72 -3.74 3.06 4.41
CA TYR A 72 -3.50 4.25 5.22
C TYR A 72 -3.29 5.46 4.33
N LEU A 73 -4.36 5.82 3.62
CA LEU A 73 -4.41 6.89 2.64
C LEU A 73 -5.49 7.91 3.01
N ARG A 74 -5.31 9.14 2.55
CA ARG A 74 -6.30 10.19 2.71
C ARG A 74 -6.35 11.10 1.50
N PHE A 75 -7.57 11.36 1.01
CA PHE A 75 -7.88 12.27 -0.11
C PHE A 75 -7.07 12.02 -1.39
N GLN A 76 -6.77 10.75 -1.70
CA GLN A 76 -5.99 10.40 -2.87
C GLN A 76 -6.85 10.35 -4.14
N ALA A 77 -6.35 11.00 -5.19
CA ALA A 77 -6.90 11.01 -6.53
C ALA A 77 -5.85 10.46 -7.51
N PHE A 78 -5.51 9.17 -7.37
CA PHE A 78 -4.50 8.54 -8.22
C PHE A 78 -4.84 8.65 -9.71
N PRO A 79 -3.83 8.77 -10.60
CA PRO A 79 -4.00 8.67 -12.04
C PRO A 79 -4.81 7.44 -12.45
N PRO A 80 -5.60 7.49 -13.53
CA PRO A 80 -6.47 6.39 -13.94
C PRO A 80 -5.76 5.04 -14.07
N GLU A 81 -4.53 5.03 -14.56
CA GLU A 81 -3.71 3.83 -14.73
C GLU A 81 -3.28 3.17 -13.41
N GLN A 82 -3.21 3.95 -12.32
CA GLN A 82 -2.95 3.48 -10.97
C GLN A 82 -4.26 3.10 -10.27
N MET A 83 -5.27 3.97 -10.39
CA MET A 83 -6.58 3.79 -9.77
C MET A 83 -7.27 2.49 -10.24
N ARG A 84 -7.08 2.08 -11.49
CA ARG A 84 -7.66 0.82 -12.01
C ARG A 84 -7.27 -0.41 -11.20
N HIS A 85 -6.06 -0.46 -10.63
CA HIS A 85 -5.59 -1.59 -9.81
C HIS A 85 -6.27 -1.61 -8.45
N PHE A 86 -6.43 -0.42 -7.85
CA PHE A 86 -7.16 -0.28 -6.59
C PHE A 86 -8.63 -0.65 -6.75
N ILE A 87 -9.28 -0.18 -7.82
CA ILE A 87 -10.66 -0.56 -8.15
C ILE A 87 -10.78 -2.06 -8.39
N ALA A 88 -9.91 -2.65 -9.24
CA ALA A 88 -9.94 -4.08 -9.51
C ALA A 88 -9.76 -4.94 -8.25
N TYR A 89 -8.93 -4.50 -7.31
CA TYR A 89 -8.76 -5.16 -6.01
C TYR A 89 -10.04 -5.16 -5.17
N LEU A 90 -10.74 -4.02 -5.13
CA LEU A 90 -12.00 -3.88 -4.38
C LEU A 90 -13.13 -4.65 -5.06
N ASP A 91 -13.26 -4.56 -6.38
CA ASP A 91 -14.32 -5.21 -7.17
C ASP A 91 -14.25 -6.75 -7.06
N ARG A 92 -13.05 -7.33 -6.94
CA ARG A 92 -12.90 -8.77 -6.69
C ARG A 92 -13.15 -9.19 -5.24
N GLY A 93 -13.53 -8.25 -4.36
CA GLY A 93 -13.80 -8.50 -2.94
C GLY A 93 -12.55 -8.72 -2.09
N GLY A 94 -11.42 -8.09 -2.46
CA GLY A 94 -10.19 -8.17 -1.66
C GLY A 94 -10.40 -7.61 -0.25
N PRO A 95 -9.92 -8.28 0.82
CA PRO A 95 -10.10 -7.79 2.18
C PRO A 95 -9.28 -6.52 2.42
N VAL A 96 -9.86 -5.56 3.15
CA VAL A 96 -9.26 -4.27 3.45
C VAL A 96 -9.24 -4.03 4.95
N VAL A 97 -8.12 -3.50 5.44
CA VAL A 97 -7.97 -2.91 6.77
C VAL A 97 -7.67 -1.43 6.63
#